data_AF-A0A2N2YXE4-F1
#
_entry.id   AF-A0A2N2YXE4-F1
#
_cell.length_a   1.000
_cell.length_b   1.000
_cell.length_c   1.000
_cell.angle_alpha   90.00
_cell.angle_beta   90.00
_cell.angle_gamma   90.00
#
_symmetry.space_group_name_H-M   'P 1'
#
loop_
_entity.id
_entity.type
_entity.pdbx_description
1 polymer ?
#
loop_
_entity_poly.entity_id
_entity_poly.type
_entity_poly.pdbx_seq_one_letter_code
_entity_poly.pdbx_strand_id
1 'polypeptide(L)'
;MNSELLAYQIGIDMIPMIGSINAKRLIAYCGGVEAVFKQPQKTLTKVPGIGQIIAKEIANQKVLDRAKKEVEFITKHNIKAHFYLDADYPQRLRHCDDGPIVLFIKGKHDVNFNQQKIISIVGTRNITDYGKEICEQIITNLVERGHNPIIVSGLAYGVDVCAHKSAIKNGTPTVAVLGHGLDKMYPSVHRNVAKEIYESGALVTDFPSETPFDRRNFIKRNRIIAGLSDATIVIESAEQGGSLITADIAVSYNREVFAVPG
;
A
#
# COMPACT_ATOMS: atom_id res chain seq x y z
N MET A 1 5.78 -6.52 20.93
CA MET A 1 5.44 -5.13 20.56
C MET A 1 4.71 -4.49 21.72
N ASN A 2 5.03 -3.24 22.07
CA ASN A 2 4.23 -2.47 23.01
C ASN A 2 2.90 -2.11 22.32
N SER A 3 1.79 -2.73 22.74
CA SER A 3 0.47 -2.53 22.15
C SER A 3 0.01 -1.07 22.22
N GLU A 4 0.47 -0.34 23.23
CA GLU A 4 0.17 1.09 23.38
C GLU A 4 0.89 1.92 22.31
N LEU A 5 2.18 1.66 22.05
CA LEU A 5 2.93 2.33 21.00
C LEU A 5 2.31 2.09 19.62
N LEU A 6 1.88 0.86 19.35
CA LEU A 6 1.22 0.51 18.09
C LEU A 6 -0.14 1.23 17.93
N ALA A 7 -0.88 1.44 19.02
CA ALA A 7 -2.10 2.23 19.00
C ALA A 7 -1.82 3.70 18.66
N TYR A 8 -0.71 4.31 19.11
CA TYR A 8 -0.30 5.65 18.67
C TYR A 8 0.11 5.66 17.19
N GLN A 9 0.87 4.66 16.74
CA GLN A 9 1.29 4.52 15.33
C GLN A 9 0.11 4.39 14.37
N ILE A 10 -0.88 3.57 14.69
CA ILE A 10 -2.11 3.44 13.89
C ILE A 10 -3.00 4.68 14.06
N GLY A 11 -3.11 5.19 15.30
CA GLY A 11 -3.99 6.31 15.64
C GLY A 11 -3.66 7.58 14.88
N ILE A 12 -2.37 7.86 14.62
CA ILE A 12 -2.00 9.09 13.88
C ILE A 12 -2.46 9.04 12.42
N ASP A 13 -2.49 7.86 11.80
CA ASP A 13 -2.94 7.65 10.43
C ASP A 13 -4.48 7.77 10.30
N MET A 14 -5.18 7.51 11.41
CA MET A 14 -6.64 7.59 11.49
C MET A 14 -7.18 8.99 11.82
N ILE A 15 -6.32 10.00 12.07
CA ILE A 15 -6.79 11.34 12.41
C ILE A 15 -7.49 11.96 11.19
N PRO A 16 -8.74 12.42 11.32
CA PRO A 16 -9.47 13.03 10.21
C PRO A 16 -8.70 14.20 9.58
N MET A 17 -8.69 14.26 8.24
CA MET A 17 -8.04 15.31 7.44
C MET A 17 -6.51 15.35 7.52
N ILE A 18 -5.87 14.40 8.20
CA ILE A 18 -4.42 14.22 8.17
C ILE A 18 -4.09 13.11 7.17
N GLY A 19 -3.31 13.43 6.16
CA GLY A 19 -2.63 12.42 5.32
C GLY A 19 -1.19 12.17 5.77
N SER A 20 -0.55 11.18 5.16
CA SER A 20 0.80 10.72 5.53
C SER A 20 1.84 11.85 5.62
N ILE A 21 1.80 12.82 4.71
CA ILE A 21 2.74 13.96 4.72
C ILE A 21 2.62 14.77 6.03
N ASN A 22 1.40 15.15 6.41
CA ASN A 22 1.18 15.94 7.61
C ASN A 22 1.40 15.12 8.88
N ALA A 23 1.09 13.82 8.86
CA ALA A 23 1.41 12.91 9.97
C ALA A 23 2.93 12.80 10.18
N LYS A 24 3.74 12.63 9.13
CA LYS A 24 5.21 12.63 9.23
C LYS A 24 5.73 13.95 9.82
N ARG A 25 5.19 15.10 9.36
CA ARG A 25 5.55 16.43 9.90
C ARG A 25 5.23 16.57 11.39
N LEU A 26 4.05 16.09 11.82
CA LEU A 26 3.66 16.08 13.23
C LEU A 26 4.63 15.27 14.07
N ILE A 27 4.96 14.05 13.63
CA ILE A 27 5.88 13.15 14.34
C ILE A 27 7.25 13.79 14.46
N ALA A 28 7.78 14.32 13.36
CA ALA A 28 9.09 14.98 13.33
C ALA A 28 9.12 16.19 14.26
N TYR A 29 8.10 17.06 14.21
CA TYR A 29 8.04 18.26 15.04
C TYR A 29 7.89 17.93 16.53
N CYS A 30 7.09 16.90 16.87
CA CYS A 30 6.82 16.53 18.26
C CYS A 30 7.90 15.61 18.85
N GLY A 31 8.82 15.09 18.05
CA GLY A 31 9.89 14.20 18.50
C GLY A 31 9.47 12.75 18.71
N GLY A 32 8.37 12.30 18.08
CA GLY A 32 7.85 10.94 18.20
C GLY A 32 6.33 10.86 18.10
N VAL A 33 5.81 9.68 17.75
CA VAL A 33 4.36 9.49 17.53
C VAL A 33 3.56 9.58 18.84
N GLU A 34 4.09 9.03 19.93
CA GLU A 34 3.48 9.16 21.26
C GLU A 34 3.43 10.63 21.70
N ALA A 35 4.48 11.40 21.41
CA ALA A 35 4.55 12.81 21.76
C ALA A 35 3.44 13.63 21.08
N VAL A 36 3.05 13.29 19.83
CA VAL A 36 1.96 13.97 19.12
C VAL A 36 0.67 13.99 19.95
N PHE A 37 0.31 12.87 20.58
CA PHE A 37 -0.92 12.78 21.39
C PHE A 37 -0.79 13.40 22.78
N LYS A 38 0.44 13.59 23.28
CA LYS A 38 0.72 14.17 24.60
C LYS A 38 0.98 15.68 24.57
N GLN A 39 1.21 16.27 23.40
CA GLN A 39 1.45 17.70 23.25
C GLN A 39 0.17 18.53 23.48
N PRO A 40 0.26 19.71 24.14
CA PRO A 40 -0.86 20.63 24.23
C PRO A 40 -1.32 21.11 22.84
N GLN A 41 -2.62 21.35 22.69
CA GLN A 41 -3.22 21.86 21.44
C GLN A 41 -2.48 23.10 20.90
N LYS A 42 -2.06 24.02 21.79
CA LYS A 42 -1.31 25.25 21.42
C LYS A 42 0.05 24.97 20.77
N THR A 43 0.69 23.84 21.09
CA THR A 43 1.94 23.42 20.45
C THR A 43 1.64 22.82 19.07
N LEU A 44 0.59 22.00 18.96
CA LEU A 44 0.19 21.37 17.70
C LEU A 44 -0.18 22.41 16.62
N THR A 45 -0.81 23.52 16.99
CA THR A 45 -1.15 24.59 16.02
C THR A 45 0.06 25.36 15.48
N LYS A 46 1.26 25.14 16.03
CA LYS A 46 2.51 25.71 15.49
C LYS A 46 3.10 24.85 14.38
N VAL A 47 2.62 23.62 14.18
CA VAL A 47 3.10 22.73 13.13
C VAL A 47 2.55 23.19 11.78
N PRO A 48 3.39 23.39 10.76
CA PRO A 48 2.94 23.79 9.43
C PRO A 48 1.90 22.81 8.86
N GLY A 49 0.76 23.34 8.41
CA GLY A 49 -0.36 22.56 7.88
C GLY A 49 -1.35 22.06 8.94
N ILE A 50 -1.12 22.34 10.23
CA ILE A 50 -1.99 21.91 11.33
C ILE A 50 -2.77 23.10 11.89
N GLY A 51 -4.04 23.20 11.50
CA GLY A 51 -4.96 24.21 12.01
C GLY A 51 -5.59 23.86 13.36
N GLN A 52 -6.37 24.80 13.92
CA GLN A 52 -7.08 24.63 15.19
C GLN A 52 -7.98 23.39 15.25
N ILE A 53 -8.66 23.08 14.14
CA ILE A 53 -9.57 21.94 14.06
C ILE A 53 -8.80 20.62 14.23
N ILE A 54 -7.73 20.45 13.46
CA ILE A 54 -6.88 19.24 13.50
C ILE A 54 -6.21 19.11 14.87
N ALA A 55 -5.67 20.20 15.41
CA ALA A 55 -5.05 20.19 16.74
C ALA A 55 -6.04 19.80 17.85
N LYS A 56 -7.30 20.23 17.76
CA LYS A 56 -8.37 19.83 18.68
C LYS A 56 -8.72 18.34 18.53
N GLU A 57 -8.76 17.83 17.30
CA GLU A 57 -9.00 16.40 17.05
C GLU A 57 -7.88 15.52 17.63
N ILE A 58 -6.63 15.92 17.50
CA ILE A 58 -5.51 15.21 18.13
C ILE A 58 -5.63 15.23 19.66
N ALA A 59 -5.88 16.41 20.24
CA ALA A 59 -5.92 16.61 21.69
C ALA A 59 -7.10 15.89 22.37
N ASN A 60 -8.20 15.63 21.65
CA ASN A 60 -9.33 14.88 22.19
C ASN A 60 -9.06 13.37 22.29
N GLN A 61 -8.02 12.87 21.60
CA GLN A 61 -7.54 11.48 21.59
C GLN A 61 -8.58 10.39 21.26
N LYS A 62 -9.79 10.75 20.80
CA LYS A 62 -10.87 9.78 20.52
C LYS A 62 -10.48 8.75 19.46
N VAL A 63 -9.59 9.13 18.55
CA VAL A 63 -9.05 8.23 17.51
C VAL A 63 -8.33 7.02 18.10
N LEU A 64 -7.74 7.15 19.30
CA LEU A 64 -7.01 6.05 19.94
C LEU A 64 -7.91 4.89 20.34
N ASP A 65 -9.19 5.14 20.62
CA ASP A 65 -10.14 4.06 20.90
C ASP A 65 -10.38 3.19 19.66
N ARG A 66 -10.46 3.83 18.47
CA ARG A 66 -10.53 3.09 17.20
C ARG A 66 -9.21 2.41 16.88
N ALA A 67 -8.08 3.05 17.16
CA ALA A 67 -6.76 2.46 16.94
C ALA A 67 -6.52 1.22 17.80
N LYS A 68 -6.95 1.22 19.08
CA LYS A 68 -6.88 0.04 19.96
C LYS A 68 -7.68 -1.14 19.41
N LYS A 69 -8.90 -0.89 18.91
CA LYS A 69 -9.69 -1.93 18.22
C LYS A 69 -8.98 -2.47 16.98
N GLU A 70 -8.24 -1.62 16.26
CA GLU A 70 -7.43 -2.06 15.13
C GLU A 70 -6.27 -2.94 15.58
N VAL A 71 -5.57 -2.57 16.66
CA VAL A 71 -4.51 -3.39 17.26
C VAL A 71 -5.05 -4.79 17.63
N GLU A 72 -6.24 -4.87 18.22
CA GLU A 72 -6.91 -6.13 18.51
C GLU A 72 -7.23 -6.92 17.24
N PHE A 73 -7.77 -6.26 16.21
CA PHE A 73 -8.09 -6.87 14.92
C PHE A 73 -6.84 -7.45 14.24
N ILE A 74 -5.78 -6.67 14.08
CA ILE A 74 -4.57 -7.12 13.40
C ILE A 74 -3.89 -8.25 14.17
N THR A 75 -3.90 -8.20 15.50
CA THR A 75 -3.36 -9.26 16.36
C THR A 75 -4.16 -10.55 16.19
N LYS A 76 -5.50 -10.47 16.26
CA LYS A 76 -6.39 -11.63 16.09
C LYS A 76 -6.24 -12.29 14.72
N HIS A 77 -5.96 -11.52 13.68
CA HIS A 77 -5.89 -11.99 12.30
C HIS A 77 -4.46 -12.22 11.78
N ASN A 78 -3.45 -12.17 12.66
CA ASN A 78 -2.02 -12.31 12.32
C ASN A 78 -1.59 -11.36 11.19
N ILE A 79 -2.04 -10.12 11.25
CA ILE A 79 -1.69 -9.06 10.31
C ILE A 79 -0.52 -8.28 10.91
N LYS A 80 0.55 -8.13 10.14
CA LYS A 80 1.69 -7.30 10.52
C LYS A 80 1.38 -5.84 10.21
N ALA A 81 1.82 -4.94 11.08
CA ALA A 81 1.76 -3.50 10.86
C ALA A 81 3.19 -2.97 10.91
N HIS A 82 3.71 -2.46 9.78
CA HIS A 82 5.01 -1.81 9.72
C HIS A 82 4.83 -0.31 9.78
N PHE A 83 5.44 0.34 10.76
CA PHE A 83 5.44 1.80 10.88
C PHE A 83 6.63 2.39 10.11
N TYR A 84 6.48 3.55 9.48
CA TYR A 84 7.48 4.07 8.53
C TYR A 84 8.89 4.31 9.10
N LEU A 85 9.04 4.42 10.44
CA LEU A 85 10.33 4.53 11.12
C LEU A 85 10.92 3.17 11.53
N ASP A 86 10.18 2.07 11.40
CA ASP A 86 10.64 0.73 11.77
C ASP A 86 11.63 0.18 10.74
N ALA A 87 12.60 -0.63 11.17
CA ALA A 87 13.64 -1.15 10.28
C ALA A 87 13.11 -2.07 9.16
N ASP A 88 11.97 -2.72 9.39
CA ASP A 88 11.31 -3.65 8.46
C ASP A 88 10.35 -2.95 7.47
N TYR A 89 10.11 -1.65 7.63
CA TYR A 89 9.32 -0.89 6.67
C TYR A 89 10.00 -0.82 5.29
N PRO A 90 9.27 -0.96 4.17
CA PRO A 90 9.86 -0.95 2.83
C PRO A 90 10.63 0.36 2.55
N GLN A 91 11.94 0.24 2.31
CA GLN A 91 12.83 1.40 2.13
C GLN A 91 12.39 2.30 0.98
N ARG A 92 11.94 1.69 -0.13
CA ARG A 92 11.44 2.43 -1.30
C ARG A 92 10.25 3.33 -0.97
N LEU A 93 9.30 2.84 -0.17
CA LEU A 93 8.16 3.64 0.28
C LEU A 93 8.57 4.73 1.27
N ARG A 94 9.63 4.50 2.06
CA ARG A 94 10.13 5.52 3.00
C ARG A 94 10.62 6.76 2.26
N HIS A 95 11.17 6.59 1.07
CA HIS A 95 11.62 7.68 0.20
C HIS A 95 10.48 8.40 -0.53
N CYS A 96 9.25 7.88 -0.48
CA CYS A 96 8.08 8.56 -1.00
C CYS A 96 7.52 9.52 0.08
N ASP A 97 7.38 10.80 -0.26
CA ASP A 97 6.89 11.83 0.68
C ASP A 97 5.52 11.46 1.27
N ASP A 98 4.62 10.97 0.45
CA ASP A 98 3.27 10.49 0.78
C ASP A 98 3.20 8.98 1.05
N GLY A 99 4.35 8.29 1.18
CA GLY A 99 4.42 6.91 1.66
C GLY A 99 3.66 6.71 2.98
N PRO A 100 2.94 5.59 3.17
CA PRO A 100 1.98 5.43 4.26
C PRO A 100 2.65 5.43 5.64
N ILE A 101 1.96 5.91 6.68
CA ILE A 101 2.51 5.89 8.05
C ILE A 101 2.58 4.47 8.59
N VAL A 102 1.51 3.70 8.40
CA VAL A 102 1.42 2.28 8.74
C VAL A 102 1.08 1.50 7.49
N LEU A 103 1.77 0.38 7.29
CA LEU A 103 1.49 -0.57 6.23
C LEU A 103 1.04 -1.90 6.86
N PHE A 104 -0.21 -2.28 6.61
CA PHE A 104 -0.77 -3.55 7.05
C PHE A 104 -0.48 -4.64 6.02
N ILE A 105 0.10 -5.75 6.48
CA ILE A 105 0.58 -6.83 5.63
C ILE A 105 0.04 -8.16 6.14
N LYS A 106 -0.55 -8.94 5.23
CA LYS A 106 -1.11 -10.26 5.51
C LYS A 106 -0.61 -11.25 4.46
N GLY A 107 0.21 -12.18 4.90
CA GLY A 107 0.75 -13.29 4.11
C GLY A 107 1.12 -14.44 5.03
N LYS A 108 1.21 -15.65 4.49
CA LYS A 108 1.64 -16.83 5.25
C LYS A 108 3.13 -16.79 5.58
N HIS A 109 3.91 -16.21 4.69
CA HIS A 109 5.36 -16.09 4.77
C HIS A 109 5.79 -14.62 4.67
N ASP A 110 6.98 -14.34 5.17
CA ASP A 110 7.53 -13.00 5.14
C ASP A 110 8.03 -12.63 3.75
N VAL A 111 7.52 -11.51 3.23
CA VAL A 111 7.96 -10.95 1.95
C VAL A 111 9.08 -9.96 2.21
N ASN A 112 10.23 -10.16 1.58
CA ASN A 112 11.32 -9.19 1.62
C ASN A 112 11.02 -8.01 0.68
N PHE A 113 10.32 -6.99 1.18
CA PHE A 113 10.01 -5.77 0.43
C PHE A 113 11.24 -4.94 0.04
N ASN A 114 12.44 -5.30 0.50
CA ASN A 114 13.70 -4.62 0.17
C ASN A 114 14.58 -5.43 -0.81
N GLN A 115 14.12 -6.58 -1.30
CA GLN A 115 14.84 -7.27 -2.37
C GLN A 115 14.87 -6.43 -3.66
N GLN A 116 15.80 -6.74 -4.56
CA GLN A 116 15.83 -6.15 -5.90
C GLN A 116 14.75 -6.75 -6.81
N LYS A 117 14.40 -6.03 -7.87
CA LYS A 117 13.45 -6.46 -8.91
C LYS A 117 12.03 -6.61 -8.37
N ILE A 118 11.55 -5.58 -7.69
CA ILE A 118 10.12 -5.44 -7.41
C ILE A 118 9.51 -4.72 -8.62
N ILE A 119 8.62 -5.40 -9.34
CA ILE A 119 8.06 -4.89 -10.59
C ILE A 119 6.55 -4.76 -10.39
N SER A 120 6.03 -3.55 -10.58
CA SER A 120 4.59 -3.38 -10.67
C SER A 120 4.09 -3.57 -12.09
N ILE A 121 2.98 -4.26 -12.24
CA ILE A 121 2.31 -4.48 -13.52
C ILE A 121 0.88 -3.98 -13.39
N VAL A 122 0.52 -3.00 -14.20
CA VAL A 122 -0.76 -2.28 -14.11
C VAL A 122 -1.37 -2.07 -15.49
N GLY A 123 -2.68 -1.85 -15.52
CA GLY A 123 -3.36 -1.51 -16.77
C GLY A 123 -4.88 -1.50 -16.65
N THR A 124 -5.53 -1.63 -17.80
CA THR A 124 -6.97 -1.60 -17.96
C THR A 124 -7.65 -2.75 -17.21
N ARG A 125 -8.90 -2.47 -16.77
CA ARG A 125 -9.79 -3.48 -16.18
C ARG A 125 -10.41 -4.41 -17.22
N ASN A 126 -10.39 -4.00 -18.48
CA ASN A 126 -10.88 -4.77 -19.62
C ASN A 126 -9.71 -5.03 -20.57
N ILE A 127 -8.86 -5.98 -20.20
CA ILE A 127 -7.65 -6.34 -20.93
C ILE A 127 -8.00 -7.22 -22.14
N THR A 128 -7.34 -6.97 -23.27
CA THR A 128 -7.50 -7.80 -24.47
C THR A 128 -6.78 -9.15 -24.31
N ASP A 129 -7.03 -10.11 -25.20
CA ASP A 129 -6.30 -11.37 -25.19
C ASP A 129 -4.81 -11.19 -25.52
N TYR A 130 -4.49 -10.24 -26.41
CA TYR A 130 -3.10 -9.82 -26.66
C TYR A 130 -2.45 -9.27 -25.38
N GLY A 131 -3.12 -8.36 -24.67
CA GLY A 131 -2.62 -7.82 -23.41
C GLY A 131 -2.38 -8.89 -22.35
N LYS A 132 -3.26 -9.90 -22.25
CA LYS A 132 -3.06 -11.05 -21.34
C LYS A 132 -1.82 -11.84 -21.73
N GLU A 133 -1.68 -12.17 -23.01
CA GLU A 133 -0.54 -12.92 -23.51
C GLU A 133 0.78 -12.20 -23.22
N ILE A 134 0.86 -10.89 -23.50
CA ILE A 134 2.07 -10.10 -23.22
C ILE A 134 2.35 -10.04 -21.71
N CYS A 135 1.34 -9.82 -20.87
CA CYS A 135 1.50 -9.82 -19.41
C CYS A 135 2.09 -11.16 -18.91
N GLU A 136 1.55 -12.28 -19.41
CA GLU A 136 2.05 -13.61 -19.08
C GLU A 136 3.49 -13.83 -19.59
N GLN A 137 3.77 -13.45 -20.82
CA GLN A 137 5.10 -13.59 -21.44
C GLN A 137 6.15 -12.77 -20.71
N ILE A 138 5.87 -11.53 -20.30
CA ILE A 138 6.82 -10.68 -19.58
C ILE A 138 7.28 -11.37 -18.29
N ILE A 139 6.35 -11.84 -17.46
CA ILE A 139 6.68 -12.49 -16.19
C ILE A 139 7.41 -13.82 -16.42
N THR A 140 6.92 -14.64 -17.35
CA THR A 140 7.50 -15.94 -17.68
C THR A 140 8.95 -15.78 -18.18
N ASN A 141 9.18 -14.86 -19.12
CA ASN A 141 10.51 -14.60 -19.68
C ASN A 141 11.50 -14.08 -18.64
N LEU A 142 11.04 -13.28 -17.65
CA LEU A 142 11.91 -12.84 -16.55
C LEU A 142 12.35 -14.04 -15.70
N VAL A 143 11.44 -14.95 -15.39
CA VAL A 143 11.72 -16.15 -14.60
C VAL A 143 12.63 -17.12 -15.35
N GLU A 144 12.34 -17.40 -16.62
CA GLU A 144 13.15 -18.28 -17.48
C GLU A 144 14.58 -17.77 -17.67
N ARG A 145 14.79 -16.45 -17.61
CA ARG A 145 16.13 -15.82 -17.64
C ARG A 145 16.82 -15.82 -16.27
N GLY A 146 16.29 -16.54 -15.29
CA GLY A 146 16.87 -16.70 -13.96
C GLY A 146 16.65 -15.51 -13.04
N HIS A 147 15.62 -14.68 -13.27
CA HIS A 147 15.21 -13.66 -12.31
C HIS A 147 14.07 -14.15 -11.42
N ASN A 148 13.94 -13.57 -10.23
CA ASN A 148 12.86 -13.91 -9.28
C ASN A 148 12.18 -12.62 -8.77
N PRO A 149 11.41 -11.92 -9.62
CA PRO A 149 10.86 -10.62 -9.28
C PRO A 149 9.63 -10.73 -8.37
N ILE A 150 9.51 -9.86 -7.37
CA ILE A 150 8.20 -9.68 -6.70
C ILE A 150 7.30 -8.92 -7.66
N ILE A 151 6.18 -9.53 -8.04
CA ILE A 151 5.16 -8.86 -8.87
C ILE A 151 4.18 -8.12 -7.97
N VAL A 152 4.12 -6.80 -8.10
CA VAL A 152 3.19 -5.94 -7.35
C VAL A 152 2.04 -5.52 -8.25
N SER A 153 0.80 -5.67 -7.78
CA SER A 153 -0.36 -5.12 -8.49
C SER A 153 -1.52 -4.92 -7.54
N GLY A 154 -2.71 -4.68 -8.06
CA GLY A 154 -3.85 -4.24 -7.28
C GLY A 154 -5.04 -5.14 -7.12
N LEU A 155 -4.94 -6.38 -7.58
CA LEU A 155 -6.04 -7.33 -7.56
C LEU A 155 -7.32 -6.81 -8.24
N ALA A 156 -7.24 -5.75 -9.06
CA ALA A 156 -8.36 -5.30 -9.87
C ALA A 156 -8.65 -6.29 -11.01
N TYR A 157 -9.74 -6.07 -11.73
CA TYR A 157 -10.01 -6.77 -12.99
C TYR A 157 -8.93 -6.47 -14.04
N GLY A 158 -8.87 -7.31 -15.07
CA GLY A 158 -7.98 -7.10 -16.21
C GLY A 158 -6.52 -7.38 -15.88
N VAL A 159 -5.65 -6.40 -16.12
CA VAL A 159 -4.19 -6.54 -16.02
C VAL A 159 -3.75 -6.98 -14.62
N ASP A 160 -4.31 -6.38 -13.56
CA ASP A 160 -3.86 -6.66 -12.20
C ASP A 160 -4.00 -8.14 -11.81
N VAL A 161 -5.19 -8.73 -12.01
CA VAL A 161 -5.42 -10.15 -11.70
C VAL A 161 -4.66 -11.07 -12.66
N CYS A 162 -4.44 -10.66 -13.91
CA CYS A 162 -3.61 -11.40 -14.86
C CYS A 162 -2.15 -11.48 -14.38
N ALA A 163 -1.58 -10.36 -13.94
CA ALA A 163 -0.23 -10.29 -13.40
C ALA A 163 -0.06 -11.18 -12.16
N HIS A 164 -1.01 -11.13 -11.22
CA HIS A 164 -0.98 -12.00 -10.03
C HIS A 164 -1.05 -13.49 -10.38
N LYS A 165 -1.96 -13.89 -11.27
CA LYS A 165 -2.10 -15.29 -11.69
C LYS A 165 -0.85 -15.79 -12.41
N SER A 166 -0.27 -14.96 -13.28
CA SER A 166 0.97 -15.29 -13.98
C SER A 166 2.15 -15.43 -13.02
N ALA A 167 2.26 -14.55 -12.02
CA ALA A 167 3.28 -14.66 -10.97
C ALA A 167 3.17 -15.97 -10.18
N ILE A 168 1.95 -16.32 -9.75
CA ILE A 168 1.66 -17.57 -9.03
C ILE A 168 2.02 -18.78 -9.89
N LYS A 169 1.59 -18.80 -11.18
CA LYS A 169 1.88 -19.88 -12.13
C LYS A 169 3.39 -20.09 -12.32
N ASN A 170 4.17 -19.00 -12.34
CA ASN A 170 5.62 -19.03 -12.48
C ASN A 170 6.37 -19.21 -11.15
N GLY A 171 5.66 -19.39 -10.03
CA GLY A 171 6.28 -19.63 -8.71
C GLY A 171 7.04 -18.43 -8.14
N THR A 172 6.81 -17.22 -8.64
CA THR A 172 7.43 -16.00 -8.12
C THR A 172 6.50 -15.30 -7.12
N PRO A 173 7.02 -14.65 -6.06
CA PRO A 173 6.17 -13.99 -5.08
C PRO A 173 5.36 -12.85 -5.69
N THR A 174 4.16 -12.63 -5.16
CA THR A 174 3.32 -11.52 -5.60
C THR A 174 2.65 -10.77 -4.45
N VAL A 175 2.52 -9.46 -4.62
CA VAL A 175 1.98 -8.53 -3.61
C VAL A 175 0.76 -7.82 -4.18
N ALA A 176 -0.41 -8.09 -3.63
CA ALA A 176 -1.63 -7.35 -3.94
C ALA A 176 -1.80 -6.18 -2.97
N VAL A 177 -1.73 -4.97 -3.50
CA VAL A 177 -1.99 -3.75 -2.73
C VAL A 177 -3.48 -3.42 -2.83
N LEU A 178 -4.20 -3.30 -1.71
CA LEU A 178 -5.66 -3.22 -1.65
C LEU A 178 -6.14 -1.81 -1.32
N GLY A 179 -7.20 -1.35 -1.99
CA GLY A 179 -7.84 -0.05 -1.73
C GLY A 179 -8.85 -0.06 -0.57
N HIS A 180 -8.72 -1.01 0.35
CA HIS A 180 -9.63 -1.23 1.47
C HIS A 180 -8.94 -2.02 2.59
N GLY A 181 -9.58 -2.11 3.76
CA GLY A 181 -9.09 -2.89 4.89
C GLY A 181 -9.09 -4.41 4.63
N LEU A 182 -8.33 -5.14 5.44
CA LEU A 182 -8.16 -6.60 5.35
C LEU A 182 -9.33 -7.41 5.94
N ASP A 183 -10.39 -6.74 6.40
CA ASP A 183 -11.66 -7.34 6.87
C ASP A 183 -12.58 -7.76 5.72
N LYS A 184 -12.39 -7.20 4.53
CA LYS A 184 -13.22 -7.47 3.34
C LYS A 184 -12.33 -7.66 2.13
N MET A 185 -12.76 -8.54 1.21
CA MET A 185 -12.09 -8.75 -0.07
C MET A 185 -12.92 -8.19 -1.21
N TYR A 186 -12.35 -7.26 -1.98
CA TYR A 186 -12.91 -6.73 -3.20
C TYR A 186 -11.90 -6.75 -4.36
N PRO A 187 -12.32 -7.11 -5.58
CA PRO A 187 -13.65 -7.64 -5.91
C PRO A 187 -13.81 -9.07 -5.35
N SER A 188 -15.04 -9.44 -4.99
CA SER A 188 -15.33 -10.73 -4.33
C SER A 188 -14.97 -11.93 -5.20
N VAL A 189 -15.03 -11.78 -6.54
CA VAL A 189 -14.66 -12.82 -7.51
C VAL A 189 -13.18 -13.17 -7.47
N HIS A 190 -12.32 -12.30 -6.94
CA HIS A 190 -10.87 -12.56 -6.82
C HIS A 190 -10.47 -13.14 -5.46
N ARG A 191 -11.42 -13.59 -4.63
CA ARG A 191 -11.13 -14.21 -3.32
C ARG A 191 -10.20 -15.42 -3.43
N ASN A 192 -10.37 -16.26 -4.44
CA ASN A 192 -9.51 -17.43 -4.64
C ASN A 192 -8.08 -17.01 -4.98
N VAL A 193 -7.92 -16.05 -5.90
CA VAL A 193 -6.61 -15.49 -6.25
C VAL A 193 -5.96 -14.86 -5.02
N ALA A 194 -6.71 -14.07 -4.22
CA ALA A 194 -6.19 -13.49 -2.99
C ALA A 194 -5.71 -14.53 -1.98
N LYS A 195 -6.36 -15.70 -1.91
CA LYS A 195 -5.92 -16.83 -1.09
C LYS A 195 -4.60 -17.41 -1.61
N GLU A 196 -4.45 -17.56 -2.92
CA GLU A 196 -3.19 -18.01 -3.53
C GLU A 196 -2.05 -16.97 -3.32
N ILE A 197 -2.36 -15.68 -3.39
CA ILE A 197 -1.43 -14.59 -3.04
C ILE A 197 -1.02 -14.68 -1.57
N TYR A 198 -1.94 -14.97 -0.65
CA TYR A 198 -1.62 -15.15 0.76
C TYR A 198 -0.60 -16.29 0.99
N GLU A 199 -0.69 -17.37 0.21
CA GLU A 199 0.24 -18.51 0.32
C GLU A 199 1.62 -18.22 -0.31
N SER A 200 1.67 -17.41 -1.37
CA SER A 200 2.88 -17.19 -2.20
C SER A 200 3.52 -15.81 -2.05
N GLY A 201 2.89 -14.89 -1.31
CA GLY A 201 3.32 -13.52 -1.14
C GLY A 201 2.50 -12.79 -0.08
N ALA A 202 1.94 -11.63 -0.41
CA ALA A 202 1.23 -10.81 0.58
C ALA A 202 0.07 -9.98 0.03
N LEU A 203 -0.96 -9.81 0.87
CA LEU A 203 -1.98 -8.78 0.75
C LEU A 203 -1.54 -7.57 1.59
N VAL A 204 -1.54 -6.39 0.99
CA VAL A 204 -0.99 -5.17 1.59
C VAL A 204 -1.99 -4.03 1.51
N THR A 205 -2.14 -3.24 2.57
CA THR A 205 -3.02 -2.06 2.58
C THR A 205 -2.53 -1.05 3.61
N ASP A 206 -2.80 0.23 3.36
CA ASP A 206 -2.68 1.29 4.36
C ASP A 206 -4.05 1.70 4.94
N PHE A 207 -5.12 0.98 4.58
CA PHE A 207 -6.44 1.23 5.12
C PHE A 207 -6.71 0.33 6.32
N PRO A 208 -7.09 0.89 7.49
CA PRO A 208 -7.55 0.10 8.61
C PRO A 208 -8.79 -0.72 8.30
N SER A 209 -9.08 -1.73 9.12
CA SER A 209 -10.34 -2.48 9.03
C SER A 209 -11.57 -1.55 9.11
N GLU A 210 -12.71 -2.00 8.59
CA GLU A 210 -13.96 -1.23 8.60
C GLU A 210 -13.91 0.11 7.82
N THR A 211 -12.82 0.40 7.12
CA THR A 211 -12.73 1.56 6.23
C THR A 211 -13.86 1.50 5.19
N PRO A 212 -14.67 2.56 5.04
CA PRO A 212 -15.73 2.58 4.04
C PRO A 212 -15.19 2.37 2.63
N PHE A 213 -15.95 1.62 1.83
CA PHE A 213 -15.59 1.41 0.44
C PHE A 213 -15.76 2.71 -0.36
N ASP A 214 -14.65 3.26 -0.85
CA ASP A 214 -14.63 4.48 -1.64
C ASP A 214 -13.81 4.25 -2.92
N ARG A 215 -14.37 4.62 -4.08
CA ARG A 215 -13.67 4.54 -5.36
C ARG A 215 -12.36 5.31 -5.37
N ARG A 216 -12.27 6.42 -4.61
CA ARG A 216 -11.07 7.24 -4.46
C ARG A 216 -9.93 6.49 -3.77
N ASN A 217 -10.23 5.50 -2.93
CA ASN A 217 -9.19 4.70 -2.26
C ASN A 217 -8.39 3.86 -3.27
N PHE A 218 -9.02 3.42 -4.36
CA PHE A 218 -8.31 2.70 -5.42
C PHE A 218 -7.28 3.58 -6.13
N ILE A 219 -7.56 4.88 -6.26
CA ILE A 219 -6.61 5.85 -6.83
C ILE A 219 -5.51 6.13 -5.81
N LYS A 220 -5.88 6.44 -4.54
CA LYS A 220 -4.92 6.73 -3.47
C LYS A 220 -3.91 5.61 -3.27
N ARG A 221 -4.36 4.37 -3.35
CA ARG A 221 -3.54 3.17 -3.15
C ARG A 221 -2.47 2.98 -4.22
N ASN A 222 -2.66 3.49 -5.44
CA ASN A 222 -1.69 3.33 -6.53
C ASN A 222 -0.30 3.88 -6.19
N ARG A 223 -0.24 4.87 -5.29
CA ARG A 223 1.03 5.38 -4.76
C ARG A 223 1.87 4.30 -4.06
N ILE A 224 1.23 3.32 -3.43
CA ILE A 224 1.92 2.20 -2.77
C ILE A 224 2.41 1.20 -3.82
N ILE A 225 1.64 0.95 -4.89
CA ILE A 225 2.08 0.09 -6.00
C ILE A 225 3.36 0.64 -6.62
N ALA A 226 3.33 1.91 -7.02
CA ALA A 226 4.45 2.60 -7.63
C ALA A 226 5.62 2.72 -6.64
N GLY A 227 5.35 3.13 -5.40
CA GLY A 227 6.37 3.37 -4.40
C GLY A 227 7.06 2.11 -3.86
N LEU A 228 6.42 0.93 -3.94
CA LEU A 228 7.06 -0.36 -3.62
C LEU A 228 8.00 -0.85 -4.72
N SER A 229 7.86 -0.35 -5.94
CA SER A 229 8.46 -0.97 -7.14
C SER A 229 9.75 -0.28 -7.57
N ASP A 230 10.65 -1.06 -8.15
CA ASP A 230 11.81 -0.56 -8.90
C ASP A 230 11.39 -0.05 -10.28
N ALA A 231 10.42 -0.74 -10.90
CA ALA A 231 9.88 -0.41 -12.21
C ALA A 231 8.36 -0.64 -12.27
N THR A 232 7.68 0.14 -13.10
CA THR A 232 6.25 0.00 -13.41
C THR A 232 6.07 -0.34 -14.87
N ILE A 233 5.35 -1.42 -15.16
CA ILE A 233 5.01 -1.84 -16.52
C ILE A 233 3.52 -1.61 -16.75
N VAL A 234 3.19 -0.77 -17.74
CA VAL A 234 1.83 -0.56 -18.21
C VAL A 234 1.58 -1.51 -19.39
N ILE A 235 0.65 -2.46 -19.22
CA ILE A 235 0.33 -3.45 -20.25
C ILE A 235 -0.63 -2.88 -21.30
N GLU A 236 -1.74 -2.33 -20.85
CA GLU A 236 -2.77 -1.73 -21.71
C GLU A 236 -3.47 -0.65 -20.90
N SER A 237 -3.79 0.49 -21.49
CA SER A 237 -4.54 1.55 -20.82
C SER A 237 -5.34 2.37 -21.81
N ALA A 238 -6.55 2.76 -21.44
CA ALA A 238 -7.24 3.83 -22.13
C ALA A 238 -6.56 5.18 -21.83
N GLU A 239 -6.81 6.19 -22.67
CA GLU A 239 -6.26 7.55 -22.56
C GLU A 239 -6.53 8.21 -21.19
N GLN A 240 -7.63 7.87 -20.53
CA GLN A 240 -7.97 8.32 -19.17
C GLN A 240 -8.01 7.16 -18.16
N GLY A 241 -7.20 6.13 -18.38
CA GLY A 241 -7.13 4.94 -17.53
C GLY A 241 -6.41 5.18 -16.20
N GLY A 242 -6.89 4.55 -15.13
CA GLY A 242 -6.29 4.66 -13.80
C GLY A 242 -4.84 4.12 -13.70
N SER A 243 -4.40 3.32 -14.67
CA SER A 243 -3.01 2.86 -14.82
C SER A 243 -2.03 3.97 -15.20
N LEU A 244 -2.47 4.98 -15.96
CA LEU A 244 -1.63 6.15 -16.28
C LEU A 244 -1.32 6.96 -15.02
N ILE A 245 -2.27 7.05 -14.09
CA ILE A 245 -2.05 7.67 -12.79
C ILE A 245 -0.92 6.96 -12.03
N THR A 246 -0.88 5.62 -12.06
CA THR A 246 0.21 4.87 -11.42
C THR A 246 1.56 5.13 -12.09
N ALA A 247 1.58 5.21 -13.43
CA ALA A 247 2.78 5.54 -14.19
C ALA A 247 3.29 6.96 -13.85
N ASP A 248 2.41 7.95 -13.81
CA ASP A 248 2.77 9.33 -13.43
C ASP A 248 3.33 9.39 -12.00
N ILE A 249 2.72 8.66 -11.07
CA ILE A 249 3.22 8.57 -9.69
C ILE A 249 4.61 7.90 -9.67
N ALA A 250 4.82 6.82 -10.43
CA ALA A 250 6.10 6.15 -10.52
C ALA A 250 7.20 7.10 -11.03
N VAL A 251 6.93 7.88 -12.08
CA VAL A 251 7.84 8.92 -12.58
C VAL A 251 8.12 9.95 -11.49
N SER A 252 7.09 10.42 -10.76
CA SER A 252 7.26 11.41 -9.69
C SER A 252 8.14 10.91 -8.52
N TYR A 253 8.22 9.59 -8.32
CA TYR A 253 9.11 8.95 -7.36
C TYR A 253 10.48 8.58 -7.95
N ASN A 254 10.80 9.03 -9.16
CA ASN A 254 12.01 8.66 -9.91
C ASN A 254 12.15 7.14 -10.09
N ARG A 255 11.05 6.47 -10.45
CA ARG A 255 11.02 5.04 -10.82
C ARG A 255 10.93 4.90 -12.33
N GLU A 256 11.50 3.81 -12.84
CA GLU A 256 11.42 3.46 -14.25
C GLU A 256 9.99 3.08 -14.64
N VAL A 257 9.56 3.54 -15.81
CA VAL A 257 8.25 3.22 -16.38
C VAL A 257 8.42 2.65 -17.78
N PHE A 258 7.84 1.48 -17.99
CA PHE A 258 7.79 0.79 -19.28
C PHE A 258 6.34 0.70 -19.74
N ALA A 259 6.13 0.80 -21.05
CA ALA A 259 4.82 0.61 -21.66
C ALA A 259 4.93 -0.42 -22.77
N VAL A 260 3.96 -1.34 -22.82
CA VAL A 260 3.78 -2.22 -23.98
C VAL A 260 3.17 -1.40 -25.12
N PRO A 261 3.72 -1.43 -26.34
CA PRO A 261 3.15 -0.73 -27.48
C PRO A 261 1.86 -1.41 -27.95
N GLY A 262 0.86 -0.61 -28.34
CA GLY A 262 -0.42 -1.10 -28.88
C GLY A 262 -1.54 -0.07 -28.75
#